data_AF-A0A958EGZ2-F1
#
_entry.id   AF-A0A958EGZ2-F1
#
_cell.length_a   1.000
_cell.length_b   1.000
_cell.length_c   1.000
_cell.angle_alpha   90.00
_cell.angle_beta   90.00
_cell.angle_gamma   90.00
#
_symmetry.space_group_name_H-M   'P 1'
#
loop_
_entity.id
_entity.type
_entity.pdbx_description
1 polymer ?
#
loop_
_entity_poly.entity_id
_entity_poly.type
_entity_poly.pdbx_seq_one_letter_code
_entity_poly.pdbx_strand_id
1 'polypeptide(L)'
;MIDAHLHIHPGFSTADLMQYLDREKLEGCWLLTWEEMGPVPWPYLDLNIETVYEAFLEFPDRIVPMYAPDPHRPDCVARFRHYYR
;
A
#
# COMPACT_ATOMS: atom_id res chain seq x y z
N MET A 1 -16.85 -2.72 7.91
CA MET A 1 -16.19 -1.40 7.91
C MET A 1 -14.88 -1.52 7.17
N ILE A 2 -14.54 -0.56 6.29
CA ILE A 2 -13.29 -0.57 5.50
C ILE A 2 -12.49 0.68 5.86
N ASP A 3 -11.19 0.53 6.09
CA ASP A 3 -10.28 1.67 6.11
C ASP A 3 -9.90 2.04 4.66
N ALA A 4 -10.35 3.20 4.21
CA ALA A 4 -10.15 3.64 2.82
C ALA A 4 -8.81 4.35 2.60
N HIS A 5 -7.94 4.46 3.61
CA HIS A 5 -6.64 5.09 3.49
C HIS A 5 -5.62 4.51 4.46
N LEU A 6 -5.01 3.38 4.09
CA LEU A 6 -3.98 2.74 4.90
C LEU A 6 -2.64 2.63 4.17
N HIS A 7 -1.56 2.87 4.91
CA HIS A 7 -0.18 2.65 4.49
C HIS A 7 0.45 1.60 5.40
N ILE A 8 1.11 0.59 4.83
CA ILE A 8 1.84 -0.40 5.64
C ILE A 8 3.13 0.24 6.17
N HIS A 9 3.42 0.13 7.46
CA HIS A 9 4.68 0.66 7.99
C HIS A 9 5.87 -0.24 7.62
N PRO A 10 7.06 0.30 7.33
CA PRO A 10 8.26 -0.52 7.20
C PRO A 10 8.54 -1.29 8.49
N GLY A 11 8.80 -2.59 8.35
CA GLY A 11 8.95 -3.51 9.47
C GLY A 11 7.65 -4.17 9.91
N PHE A 12 6.49 -3.81 9.33
CA PHE A 12 5.25 -4.57 9.49
C PHE A 12 5.11 -5.59 8.36
N SER A 13 4.77 -6.81 8.72
CA SER A 13 4.37 -7.85 7.78
C SER A 13 2.89 -7.73 7.41
N THR A 14 2.48 -8.40 6.34
CA THR A 14 1.06 -8.58 5.99
C THR A 14 0.27 -9.18 7.16
N ALA A 15 0.88 -10.05 7.96
CA ALA A 15 0.26 -10.64 9.15
C ALA A 15 0.00 -9.60 10.27
N ASP A 16 0.91 -8.63 10.45
CA ASP A 16 0.71 -7.55 11.42
C ASP A 16 -0.43 -6.61 10.99
N LEU A 17 -0.55 -6.38 9.68
CA LEU A 17 -1.68 -5.68 9.08
C LEU A 17 -3.01 -6.41 9.37
N MET A 18 -3.08 -7.72 9.18
CA MET A 18 -4.30 -8.49 9.51
C MET A 18 -4.65 -8.41 11.00
N GLN A 19 -3.66 -8.52 11.89
CA GLN A 19 -3.87 -8.37 13.33
C GLN A 19 -4.42 -6.98 13.68
N TYR A 20 -3.96 -5.93 13.00
CA TYR A 20 -4.52 -4.59 13.14
C TYR A 20 -5.98 -4.55 12.69
N LEU A 21 -6.30 -5.04 11.49
CA LEU A 21 -7.68 -5.03 10.98
C LEU A 21 -8.63 -5.79 11.90
N ASP A 22 -8.22 -6.97 12.38
CA ASP A 22 -9.04 -7.79 13.26
C ASP A 22 -9.27 -7.12 14.63
N ARG A 23 -8.22 -6.49 15.20
CA ARG A 23 -8.33 -5.75 16.47
C ARG A 23 -9.29 -4.58 16.36
N GLU A 24 -9.20 -3.81 15.27
CA GLU A 24 -10.05 -2.65 15.02
C GLU A 24 -11.41 -3.02 14.40
N LYS A 25 -11.68 -4.32 14.20
CA LYS A 25 -12.92 -4.85 13.60
C LYS A 25 -13.19 -4.31 12.19
N LEU A 26 -12.13 -4.15 11.41
CA LEU A 26 -12.16 -3.77 10.01
C LEU A 26 -12.26 -5.02 9.13
N GLU A 27 -13.23 -5.00 8.22
CA GLU A 27 -13.43 -6.07 7.23
C GLU A 27 -12.35 -6.04 6.16
N GLY A 28 -11.74 -4.89 5.91
CA GLY A 28 -10.65 -4.75 4.96
C GLY A 28 -10.07 -3.34 4.92
N CYS A 29 -9.14 -3.12 4.01
CA CYS A 29 -8.55 -1.82 3.77
C CYS A 29 -8.22 -1.56 2.30
N TRP A 30 -8.09 -0.29 1.97
CA TRP A 30 -7.40 0.17 0.77
C TRP A 30 -5.95 0.40 1.17
N LEU A 31 -5.04 -0.42 0.64
CA LEU A 31 -3.63 -0.37 0.98
C LEU A 31 -2.88 0.40 -0.09
N LEU A 32 -2.33 1.55 0.27
CA LEU A 32 -1.71 2.51 -0.63
C LEU A 32 -0.18 2.37 -0.64
N THR A 33 0.39 2.64 -1.80
CA THR A 33 1.81 2.98 -1.91
C THR A 33 2.08 4.40 -1.40
N TRP A 34 3.33 4.69 -1.08
CA TRP A 34 3.87 6.03 -0.87
C TRP A 34 5.24 6.07 -1.53
N GLU A 35 5.29 6.63 -2.75
CA GLU A 35 6.47 6.55 -3.62
C GLU A 35 7.01 7.94 -4.04
N GLU A 36 7.24 8.82 -3.06
CA GLU A 36 7.67 10.22 -3.25
C GLU A 36 9.09 10.32 -3.86
N MET A 37 9.28 11.20 -4.84
CA MET A 37 10.59 11.51 -5.37
C MET A 37 11.18 12.75 -4.69
N GLY A 38 12.28 12.57 -3.96
CA GLY A 38 12.93 13.66 -3.23
C GLY A 38 12.13 14.10 -2.01
N PRO A 39 11.86 13.16 -1.06
CA PRO A 39 11.02 13.45 0.09
C PRO A 39 11.61 14.58 0.93
N VAL A 40 10.73 15.39 1.52
CA VAL A 40 11.12 16.36 2.55
C VAL A 40 11.83 15.64 3.71
N PRO A 41 12.73 16.31 4.46
CA PRO A 41 13.39 15.73 5.63
C PRO A 41 12.38 15.54 6.79
N TRP A 42 11.56 14.51 6.65
CA TRP A 42 10.61 13.91 7.57
C TRP A 42 10.89 12.39 7.55
N PRO A 43 10.42 11.56 8.50
CA PRO A 43 10.46 10.11 8.34
C PRO A 43 9.59 9.66 7.16
N TYR A 44 10.12 9.81 5.94
CA TYR A 44 9.61 9.21 4.72
C TYR A 44 9.91 7.72 4.75
N LEU A 45 8.92 6.95 4.33
CA LEU A 45 8.95 5.51 4.29
C LEU A 45 8.63 5.14 2.84
N ASP A 46 9.58 4.52 2.16
CA ASP A 46 9.36 4.08 0.78
C ASP A 46 8.42 2.87 0.79
N LEU A 47 7.17 3.09 0.39
CA LEU A 47 6.14 2.06 0.32
C LEU A 47 5.83 1.81 -1.14
N ASN A 48 6.59 0.92 -1.74
CA ASN A 48 6.51 0.61 -3.15
C ASN A 48 5.29 -0.27 -3.51
N ILE A 49 4.98 -0.32 -4.80
CA ILE A 49 3.86 -1.12 -5.32
C ILE A 49 4.08 -2.63 -5.14
N GLU A 50 5.33 -3.11 -5.14
CA GLU A 50 5.66 -4.52 -4.93
C GLU A 50 5.12 -5.00 -3.58
N THR A 51 5.43 -4.28 -2.51
CA THR A 51 4.97 -4.62 -1.15
C THR A 51 3.44 -4.62 -1.05
N VAL A 52 2.79 -3.60 -1.62
CA VAL A 52 1.32 -3.50 -1.60
C VAL A 52 0.68 -4.63 -2.39
N TYR A 53 1.25 -4.97 -3.55
CA TYR A 53 0.72 -6.03 -4.41
C TYR A 53 0.94 -7.41 -3.81
N GLU A 54 2.10 -7.68 -3.20
CA GLU A 54 2.37 -8.91 -2.47
C GLU A 54 1.37 -9.12 -1.32
N ALA A 55 1.13 -8.09 -0.51
CA ALA A 55 0.14 -8.14 0.56
C ALA A 55 -1.28 -8.45 0.04
N PHE A 56 -1.67 -7.82 -1.07
CA PHE A 56 -2.94 -8.11 -1.74
C PHE A 56 -3.02 -9.58 -2.20
N LEU A 57 -1.97 -10.13 -2.79
CA LEU A 57 -1.95 -11.52 -3.24
C LEU A 57 -2.11 -12.51 -2.08
N GLU A 58 -1.61 -12.17 -0.88
CA GLU A 58 -1.80 -12.99 0.32
C GLU A 58 -3.24 -12.94 0.87
N PHE A 59 -3.90 -11.77 0.83
CA PHE A 59 -5.24 -11.56 1.39
C PHE A 59 -6.17 -10.76 0.46
N PRO A 60 -6.55 -11.29 -0.71
CA PRO A 60 -7.28 -10.54 -1.73
C PRO A 60 -8.70 -10.15 -1.30
N ASP A 61 -9.29 -10.88 -0.36
CA ASP A 61 -10.63 -10.58 0.19
C ASP A 61 -10.61 -9.48 1.25
N ARG A 62 -9.43 -9.11 1.76
CA ARG A 62 -9.26 -8.12 2.85
C ARG A 62 -8.59 -6.84 2.35
N ILE A 63 -7.84 -6.90 1.26
CA ILE A 63 -7.01 -5.80 0.79
C ILE A 63 -7.43 -5.38 -0.61
N VAL A 64 -7.64 -4.09 -0.81
CA VAL A 64 -7.73 -3.47 -2.13
C VAL A 64 -6.40 -2.76 -2.40
N PRO A 65 -5.59 -3.20 -3.37
CA PRO A 65 -4.31 -2.58 -3.66
C PRO A 65 -4.53 -1.24 -4.36
N MET A 66 -3.89 -0.19 -3.85
CA MET A 66 -4.00 1.16 -4.36
C MET A 66 -2.63 1.72 -4.73
N TYR A 67 -2.58 2.39 -5.86
CA TYR A 67 -1.35 2.99 -6.39
C TYR A 67 -1.39 4.50 -6.24
N ALA A 68 -0.54 5.02 -5.35
CA ALA A 68 -0.33 6.45 -5.09
C ALA A 68 1.16 6.81 -5.31
N PRO A 69 1.59 6.91 -6.57
CA PRO A 69 2.95 7.33 -6.89
C PRO A 69 3.13 8.84 -6.78
N ASP A 70 4.37 9.29 -6.70
CA ASP A 70 4.70 10.67 -7.04
C ASP A 70 4.29 10.96 -8.50
N PRO A 71 3.51 12.03 -8.77
CA PRO A 71 3.10 12.37 -10.13
C PRO A 71 4.28 12.80 -11.04
N HIS A 72 5.41 13.22 -10.46
CA HIS A 72 6.63 13.56 -11.19
C HIS A 72 7.47 12.33 -11.57
N ARG A 73 7.14 11.14 -11.04
CA ARG A 73 7.81 9.89 -11.40
C ARG A 73 7.58 9.56 -12.89
N PRO A 74 8.63 9.43 -13.71
CA PRO A 74 8.49 9.34 -15.16
C PRO A 74 7.82 8.04 -15.64
N ASP A 75 7.89 6.96 -14.84
CA ASP A 75 7.36 5.64 -15.17
C ASP A 75 6.06 5.28 -14.44
N CYS A 76 5.42 6.21 -13.73
CA CYS A 76 4.23 5.94 -12.91
C CYS A 76 3.08 5.29 -13.71
N VAL A 77 2.80 5.77 -14.92
CA VAL A 77 1.77 5.19 -15.80
C VAL A 77 2.16 3.79 -16.27
N ALA A 78 3.44 3.56 -16.58
CA ALA A 78 3.93 2.27 -17.05
C ALA A 78 3.83 1.21 -15.93
N ARG A 79 4.19 1.58 -14.69
CA ARG A 79 4.03 0.72 -13.51
C ARG A 79 2.57 0.42 -13.22
N PHE A 80 1.69 1.42 -13.22
CA PHE A 80 0.25 1.18 -13.07
C PHE A 80 -0.26 0.13 -14.06
N ARG A 81 0.08 0.27 -15.35
CA ARG A 81 -0.32 -0.69 -16.41
C ARG A 81 0.30 -2.09 -16.27
N HIS A 82 1.40 -2.21 -15.53
CA HIS A 82 2.01 -3.50 -15.24
C HIS A 82 1.19 -4.29 -14.22
N TYR A 83 0.72 -3.63 -13.15
CA TYR A 83 0.00 -4.26 -12.04
C TYR A 83 -1.53 -4.25 -12.20
N TYR A 84 -2.09 -3.35 -13.00
CA TYR A 84 -3.53 -3.24 -13.27
C TYR A 84 -4.07 -4.28 -14.28
N ARG A 85 -3.50 -5.49 -14.32
CA ARG A 85 -3.87 -6.50 -15.34
C ARG A 85 -4.78 -7.58 -14.80
#